data_AF-A0A846TCQ6-F1
#
_entry.id   AF-A0A846TCQ6-F1
#
_cell.length_a   1.000
_cell.length_b   1.000
_cell.length_c   1.000
_cell.angle_alpha   90.00
_cell.angle_beta   90.00
_cell.angle_gamma   90.00
#
_symmetry.space_group_name_H-M   'P 1'
#
loop_
_entity.id
_entity.type
_entity.pdbx_description
1 polymer ?
#
loop_
_entity_poly.entity_id
_entity_poly.type
_entity_poly.pdbx_seq_one_letter_code
_entity_poly.pdbx_strand_id
1 'polypeptide(L)'
;MAELYACSRADKGYGPLRIARELRERGVPEALVVAALADLEHHWLPKLRELHRKRFKALIPADVAGRLQQTRVFRQHGFTLDQIKHLFENDLSAPATD
;
A
#
# COMPACT_ATOMS: atom_id res chain seq x y z
N MET A 1 -0.75 -11.00 18.72
CA MET A 1 0.61 -11.09 18.11
C MET A 1 0.59 -10.73 16.62
N ALA A 2 -0.28 -11.36 15.81
CA ALA A 2 -0.39 -11.05 14.38
C ALA A 2 -0.86 -9.61 14.09
N GLU A 3 -1.92 -9.15 14.75
CA GLU A 3 -2.43 -7.77 14.62
C GLU A 3 -1.38 -6.71 14.96
N LEU A 4 -0.77 -6.79 16.15
CA LEU A 4 0.28 -5.85 16.56
C LEU A 4 1.46 -5.83 15.58
N TYR A 5 1.85 -6.99 15.06
CA TYR A 5 2.87 -7.06 14.02
C TYR A 5 2.38 -6.37 12.73
N ALA A 6 1.17 -6.68 12.27
CA ALA A 6 0.58 -6.08 11.08
C ALA A 6 0.49 -4.55 11.19
N CYS A 7 -0.02 -4.02 12.30
CA CYS A 7 -0.06 -2.58 12.59
C CYS A 7 1.34 -1.95 12.53
N SER A 8 2.31 -2.55 13.23
CA SER A 8 3.69 -2.05 13.25
C SER A 8 4.33 -1.98 11.84
N ARG A 9 4.00 -2.94 10.97
CA ARG A 9 4.48 -2.96 9.58
C ARG A 9 3.71 -1.99 8.69
N ALA A 10 2.39 -1.87 8.87
CA ALA A 10 1.56 -0.90 8.16
C ALA A 10 2.04 0.53 8.44
N ASP A 11 2.39 0.84 9.70
CA ASP A 11 2.94 2.14 10.08
C ASP A 11 4.31 2.45 9.45
N LYS A 12 5.08 1.41 9.13
CA LYS A 12 6.33 1.53 8.37
C LYS A 12 6.12 1.67 6.85
N GLY A 13 4.87 1.71 6.39
CA GLY A 13 4.51 1.86 4.98
C GLY A 13 4.64 0.57 4.18
N TYR A 14 4.45 -0.58 4.81
CA TYR A 14 4.33 -1.86 4.12
C TYR A 14 2.86 -2.20 3.88
N GLY A 15 2.57 -2.68 2.67
CA GLY A 15 1.23 -3.08 2.24
C GLY A 15 0.89 -4.52 2.59
N PRO A 16 -0.38 -4.91 2.37
CA PRO A 16 -0.94 -6.16 2.87
C PRO A 16 -0.23 -7.41 2.35
N LEU A 17 0.24 -7.41 1.09
CA LEU A 17 0.90 -8.59 0.50
C LEU A 17 2.21 -8.92 1.20
N ARG A 18 2.98 -7.89 1.55
CA ARG A 18 4.27 -8.06 2.23
C ARG A 18 4.05 -8.48 3.68
N ILE A 19 3.09 -7.86 4.37
CA ILE A 19 2.76 -8.19 5.76
C ILE A 19 2.25 -9.64 5.85
N ALA A 20 1.37 -10.07 4.94
CA ALA A 20 0.88 -11.44 4.86
C ALA A 20 2.03 -12.45 4.74
N ARG A 21 2.96 -12.18 3.81
CA ARG A 21 4.15 -13.02 3.61
C ARG A 21 5.01 -13.09 4.88
N GLU A 22 5.29 -11.94 5.50
CA GLU A 22 6.12 -11.86 6.69
C GLU A 22 5.49 -12.57 7.90
N LEU A 23 4.16 -12.56 8.03
CA LEU A 23 3.43 -13.31 9.06
C LEU A 23 3.47 -14.82 8.79
N ARG A 24 3.28 -15.24 7.54
CA ARG A 24 3.39 -16.67 7.15
C ARG A 24 4.80 -17.22 7.39
N GLU A 25 5.84 -16.46 7.04
CA GLU A 25 7.25 -16.82 7.31
C GLU A 25 7.53 -16.99 8.82
N ARG A 26 6.72 -16.37 9.68
CA ARG A 26 6.79 -16.52 11.14
C ARG A 26 5.95 -17.69 11.68
N GLY A 27 5.31 -18.46 10.81
CA GLY A 27 4.45 -19.59 11.19
C GLY A 27 3.07 -19.18 11.70
N VAL A 28 2.62 -17.95 11.41
CA VAL A 28 1.26 -17.52 11.77
C VAL A 28 0.24 -18.26 10.88
N PRO A 29 -0.78 -18.92 11.46
CA PRO A 29 -1.84 -19.58 10.70
C PRO A 29 -2.56 -18.63 9.74
N GLU A 30 -2.91 -19.10 8.53
CA GLU A 30 -3.53 -18.27 7.49
C GLU A 30 -4.81 -17.56 7.98
N ALA A 31 -5.64 -18.22 8.80
CA ALA A 31 -6.83 -17.59 9.37
C ALA A 31 -6.53 -16.34 10.20
N LEU A 32 -5.43 -16.35 10.98
CA LEU A 32 -5.00 -15.18 11.76
C LEU A 32 -4.34 -14.12 10.89
N VAL A 33 -3.69 -14.51 9.79
CA VAL A 33 -3.17 -13.56 8.79
C VAL A 33 -4.32 -12.81 8.14
N VAL A 34 -5.34 -13.53 7.68
CA VAL A 34 -6.52 -12.94 7.04
C VAL A 34 -7.25 -12.00 8.00
N ALA A 35 -7.50 -12.44 9.24
CA ALA A 35 -8.15 -11.61 10.26
C ALA A 35 -7.37 -10.30 10.52
N ALA A 36 -6.06 -10.40 10.78
CA ALA A 36 -5.24 -9.24 11.06
C ALA A 36 -5.15 -8.24 9.89
N LEU A 37 -5.24 -8.71 8.65
CA LEU A 37 -5.24 -7.83 7.47
C LEU A 37 -6.60 -7.22 7.18
N ALA A 38 -7.69 -7.93 7.48
CA ALA A 38 -9.05 -7.43 7.36
C ALA A 38 -9.30 -6.25 8.31
N ASP A 39 -8.82 -6.34 9.55
CA ASP A 39 -8.91 -5.25 10.54
C ASP A 39 -8.20 -3.96 10.07
N LEU A 40 -7.28 -4.08 9.12
CA LEU A 40 -6.48 -2.98 8.57
C LEU A 40 -6.92 -2.53 7.18
N GLU A 41 -8.06 -3.00 6.66
CA GLU A 41 -8.53 -2.69 5.29
C GLU A 41 -8.49 -1.18 4.98
N HIS A 42 -8.98 -0.37 5.92
CA HIS A 42 -9.04 1.10 5.79
C HIS A 42 -7.68 1.79 5.95
N HIS A 43 -6.64 1.10 6.42
CA HIS A 43 -5.30 1.67 6.61
C HIS A 43 -4.49 1.71 5.32
N TRP A 44 -4.79 0.86 4.34
CA TRP A 44 -3.90 0.66 3.20
C TRP A 44 -3.81 1.87 2.27
N LEU A 45 -4.94 2.42 1.85
CA LEU A 45 -4.95 3.54 0.91
C LEU A 45 -4.32 4.81 1.51
N PRO A 46 -4.59 5.22 2.77
CA PRO A 46 -3.87 6.31 3.42
C PRO A 46 -2.35 6.11 3.47
N LYS A 47 -1.88 4.90 3.81
CA LYS A 47 -0.44 4.60 3.86
C LYS A 47 0.21 4.59 2.48
N LEU A 48 -0.50 4.12 1.46
CA LEU A 48 -0.06 4.19 0.07
C LEU A 48 0.10 5.64 -0.42
N ARG A 49 -0.90 6.50 -0.14
CA ARG A 49 -0.83 7.95 -0.43
C ARG A 49 0.33 8.62 0.31
N GLU A 50 0.55 8.27 1.57
CA GLU A 50 1.68 8.80 2.35
C GLU A 50 3.03 8.43 1.71
N LEU A 51 3.20 7.17 1.29
CA LEU A 51 4.39 6.70 0.60
C LEU A 51 4.60 7.43 -0.74
N HIS A 52 3.52 7.60 -1.52
CA HIS A 52 3.54 8.33 -2.79
C HIS A 52 3.91 9.80 -2.59
N ARG A 53 3.32 10.48 -1.60
CA ARG A 53 3.68 11.86 -1.23
C ARG A 53 5.15 11.98 -0.81
N LYS A 54 5.65 11.07 0.04
CA LYS A 54 7.03 11.12 0.54
C LYS A 54 8.06 10.89 -0.57
N ARG A 55 7.85 9.89 -1.43
CA ARG A 55 8.82 9.49 -2.46
C ARG A 55 8.68 10.23 -3.79
N PHE A 56 7.46 10.58 -4.16
CA PHE A 56 7.13 11.12 -5.49
C PHE A 56 6.41 12.47 -5.43
N LYS A 57 6.29 13.07 -4.24
CA LYS A 57 5.66 14.40 -4.06
C LYS A 57 4.22 14.47 -4.59
N ALA A 58 3.50 13.35 -4.50
CA ALA A 58 2.15 13.19 -5.04
C ALA A 58 2.05 13.39 -6.58
N LEU A 59 3.18 13.35 -7.30
CA LEU A 59 3.18 13.48 -8.75
C LEU A 59 2.59 12.23 -9.40
N ILE A 60 1.52 12.41 -10.16
CA ILE A 60 0.97 11.38 -11.05
C ILE A 60 1.71 11.43 -12.39
N PRO A 61 2.38 10.34 -12.81
CA PRO A 61 3.08 10.34 -14.09
C PRO A 61 2.10 10.36 -15.27
N ALA A 62 2.36 11.23 -16.23
CA ALA A 62 1.64 11.31 -17.49
C ALA A 62 2.05 10.21 -18.48
N ASP A 63 3.27 9.68 -18.33
CA ASP A 63 3.85 8.69 -19.21
C ASP A 63 3.83 7.28 -18.61
N VAL A 64 3.95 6.28 -19.48
CA VAL A 64 3.94 4.87 -19.10
C VAL A 64 5.18 4.53 -18.25
N ALA A 65 6.34 5.10 -18.58
CA ALA A 65 7.58 4.81 -17.87
C ALA A 65 7.53 5.28 -16.41
N GLY A 66 7.06 6.51 -16.16
CA GLY A 66 6.88 7.01 -14.80
C GLY A 66 5.84 6.21 -14.01
N ARG A 67 4.71 5.82 -14.64
CA ARG A 67 3.69 4.97 -13.97
C ARG A 67 4.26 3.61 -13.57
N LEU A 68 5.03 2.98 -14.45
CA LEU A 68 5.71 1.71 -14.16
C LEU A 68 6.71 1.86 -13.02
N GLN A 69 7.50 2.94 -13.01
CA GLN A 69 8.47 3.22 -11.95
C GLN A 69 7.80 3.32 -10.58
N GLN A 70 6.73 4.11 -10.46
CA GLN A 70 6.01 4.24 -9.19
C GLN A 70 5.33 2.93 -8.77
N THR A 71 4.67 2.24 -9.71
CA THR A 71 4.03 0.93 -9.47
C THR A 71 5.03 -0.08 -8.92
N ARG A 72 6.25 -0.14 -9.48
CA ARG A 72 7.30 -1.05 -9.00
C ARG A 72 7.66 -0.78 -7.54
N VAL A 73 7.79 0.49 -7.15
CA VAL A 73 8.08 0.87 -5.76
C VAL A 73 6.93 0.45 -4.84
N PHE A 74 5.68 0.73 -5.20
CA PHE A 74 4.53 0.34 -4.37
C PHE A 74 4.38 -1.18 -4.24
N ARG A 75 4.65 -1.93 -5.31
CA ARG A 75 4.66 -3.41 -5.26
C ARG A 75 5.78 -3.95 -4.38
N GLN A 76 6.98 -3.35 -4.39
CA GLN A 76 8.07 -3.72 -3.48
C GLN A 76 7.72 -3.45 -2.00
N HIS A 77 6.88 -2.44 -1.76
CA HIS A 77 6.32 -2.18 -0.45
C HIS A 77 5.14 -3.11 -0.09
N GLY A 78 4.60 -3.88 -1.04
CA GLY A 78 3.58 -4.90 -0.81
C GLY A 78 2.14 -4.44 -1.03
N PHE A 79 1.92 -3.33 -1.72
CA PHE A 79 0.57 -2.89 -2.09
C PHE A 79 0.04 -3.67 -3.30
N THR A 80 -1.28 -3.87 -3.33
CA THR A 80 -1.94 -4.59 -4.43
C THR A 80 -2.01 -3.71 -5.69
N LEU A 81 -2.16 -4.33 -6.86
CA LEU A 81 -2.36 -3.55 -8.09
C LEU A 81 -3.64 -2.73 -8.03
N ASP A 82 -4.68 -3.25 -7.40
CA ASP A 82 -5.96 -2.57 -7.27
C ASP A 82 -5.82 -1.27 -6.45
N GLN A 83 -5.15 -1.35 -5.30
CA GLN A 83 -4.82 -0.17 -4.49
C GLN A 83 -3.98 0.86 -5.26
N ILE A 84 -3.02 0.40 -6.07
CA ILE A 84 -2.17 1.27 -6.89
C ILE A 84 -2.97 1.94 -8.01
N LYS A 85 -3.86 1.21 -8.68
CA LYS A 85 -4.76 1.76 -9.70
C LYS A 85 -5.68 2.81 -9.08
N HIS A 86 -6.32 2.48 -7.96
CA HIS A 86 -7.19 3.38 -7.25
C HIS A 86 -6.47 4.66 -6.81
N LEU A 87 -5.21 4.58 -6.38
CA LEU A 87 -4.39 5.77 -6.10
C LEU A 87 -4.32 6.68 -7.35
N PHE A 88 -3.94 6.13 -8.51
CA PHE A 88 -3.77 6.92 -9.73
C PHE A 88 -5.09 7.45 -10.32
N GLU A 89 -6.20 6.76 -10.09
CA GLU A 89 -7.53 7.18 -10.56
C GLU A 89 -8.15 8.25 -9.64
N ASN A 90 -7.98 8.11 -8.33
CA ASN A 90 -8.63 8.99 -7.36
C ASN A 90 -7.87 10.32 -7.16
N ASP A 91 -6.56 10.38 -7.44
CA ASP A 91 -5.82 11.65 -7.52
C ASP A 91 -6.09 12.42 -8.83
N LEU A 92 -6.66 11.76 -9.85
CA LEU A 92 -7.12 12.42 -11.07
C LEU A 92 -8.35 13.32 -10.82
N SER A 93 -8.96 13.22 -9.63
CA SER A 93 -10.17 13.96 -9.21
C SER A 93 -9.87 15.15 -8.28
N ALA A 94 -8.60 15.45 -7.98
CA ALA A 94 -8.27 16.73 -7.36
C ALA A 94 -8.47 17.83 -8.41
N PRO A 95 -9.39 18.81 -8.21
CA PRO A 95 -9.50 19.92 -9.14
C PRO A 95 -8.15 20.64 -9.18
N ALA A 96 -7.61 20.81 -10.38
CA ALA A 96 -6.61 21.83 -10.65
C ALA A 96 -7.18 23.14 -10.07
N THR A 97 -6.70 23.52 -8.89
CA THR A 97 -7.05 24.79 -8.31
C THR A 97 -6.20 25.82 -9.04
N ASP A 98 -6.92 26.68 -9.74
CA ASP A 98 -6.52 27.95 -10.39
C ASP A 98 -5.34 28.65 -9.69
#